data_AF-A0A2A2FK41-F1
#
_entry.id   AF-A0A2A2FK41-F1
#
_cell.length_a   1.000
_cell.length_b   1.000
_cell.length_c   1.000
_cell.angle_alpha   90.00
_cell.angle_beta   90.00
_cell.angle_gamma   90.00
#
_symmetry.space_group_name_H-M   'P 1'
#
loop_
_entity.id
_entity.type
_entity.pdbx_description
1 polymer ?
#
loop_
_entity_poly.entity_id
_entity_poly.type
_entity_poly.pdbx_seq_one_letter_code
_entity_poly.pdbx_strand_id
1 'polypeptide(L)'
;MVPPPYDTSHLHVGLWCFLIAVGSIFIIRRYFVRFSVLQVPRQLGSQVLADVQDGRPWSLYWWGLLTWGGLVSALHFIGLGSGLYAQFPWWDLMTHSMSGAGVGGIVLVGLRGAAPARPSLGWVLVVLLAIGTSFEVYEYVFKSFWHSWTVSVYARDTLVDLVMNWSGGVLSLLCYRTRSAVSVDSSKQVRHSHGDD
;
A
#
# COMPACT_ATOMS: atom_id res chain seq x y z
N MET A 1 13.73 -7.58 39.05
CA MET A 1 14.26 -7.90 37.70
C MET A 1 13.14 -7.66 36.71
N VAL A 2 13.31 -6.70 35.79
CA VAL A 2 12.43 -6.58 34.61
C VAL A 2 12.78 -7.76 33.70
N PRO A 3 11.83 -8.63 33.33
CA PRO A 3 12.12 -9.72 32.41
C PRO A 3 12.69 -9.16 31.10
N PRO A 4 13.65 -9.86 30.45
CA PRO A 4 14.20 -9.40 29.18
C PRO A 4 13.04 -9.19 28.19
N PRO A 5 13.03 -8.10 27.40
CA PRO A 5 11.86 -7.66 26.65
C PRO A 5 11.54 -8.51 25.40
N TYR A 6 12.14 -9.70 25.28
CA TYR A 6 12.02 -10.55 24.11
C TYR A 6 11.58 -11.94 24.58
N ASP A 7 10.27 -12.13 24.70
CA ASP A 7 9.77 -13.49 24.61
C ASP A 7 10.08 -13.97 23.19
N THR A 8 10.93 -14.99 23.07
CA THR A 8 11.30 -15.62 21.80
C THR A 8 10.09 -16.08 20.99
N SER A 9 8.93 -16.24 21.63
CA SER A 9 7.70 -16.67 20.98
C SER A 9 7.18 -15.67 19.93
N HIS A 10 7.33 -14.36 20.15
CA HIS A 10 6.90 -13.33 19.17
C HIS A 10 7.86 -13.16 17.99
N LEU A 11 9.11 -13.59 18.15
CA LEU A 11 10.11 -13.58 17.07
C LEU A 11 9.61 -14.33 15.84
N HIS A 12 8.82 -15.38 16.03
CA HIS A 12 8.25 -16.15 14.95
C HIS A 12 7.36 -15.29 14.04
N VAL A 13 6.52 -14.41 14.59
CA VAL A 13 5.63 -13.54 13.79
C VAL A 13 6.45 -12.55 12.96
N GLY A 14 7.41 -11.86 13.58
CA GLY A 14 8.31 -10.95 12.88
C GLY A 14 9.15 -11.64 11.80
N LEU A 15 9.68 -12.83 12.08
CA LEU A 15 10.44 -13.63 11.12
C LEU A 15 9.57 -14.08 9.94
N TRP A 16 8.35 -14.55 10.19
CA TRP A 16 7.43 -14.91 9.12
C TRP A 16 7.07 -13.72 8.25
N CYS A 17 6.81 -12.55 8.83
CA CYS A 17 6.56 -11.33 8.07
C CYS A 17 7.76 -10.96 7.19
N PHE A 18 8.98 -11.04 7.73
CA PHE A 18 10.19 -10.80 6.96
C PHE A 18 10.34 -11.77 5.78
N LEU A 19 10.12 -13.07 6.00
CA LEU A 19 10.19 -14.09 4.95
C LEU A 19 9.12 -13.87 3.87
N ILE A 20 7.90 -13.49 4.28
CA ILE A 20 6.81 -13.17 3.34
C ILE A 20 7.14 -11.91 2.54
N ALA A 21 7.72 -10.87 3.16
CA ALA A 21 8.14 -9.66 2.46
C ALA A 21 9.19 -9.98 1.38
N VAL A 22 10.24 -10.73 1.74
CA VAL A 22 11.29 -11.15 0.81
C VAL A 22 10.74 -12.04 -0.32
N GLY A 23 9.90 -13.02 0.03
CA GLY A 23 9.24 -13.90 -0.95
C GLY A 23 8.34 -13.13 -1.90
N SER A 24 7.58 -12.16 -1.41
CA SER A 24 6.71 -11.31 -2.22
C SER A 24 7.51 -10.43 -3.17
N ILE A 25 8.62 -9.84 -2.70
CA ILE A 25 9.56 -9.09 -3.55
C ILE A 25 10.13 -9.98 -4.65
N PHE A 26 10.52 -11.22 -4.32
CA PHE A 26 11.01 -12.18 -5.29
C PHE A 26 9.95 -12.48 -6.37
N ILE A 27 8.69 -12.74 -5.97
CA ILE A 27 7.57 -12.98 -6.89
C ILE A 27 7.34 -11.75 -7.79
N ILE A 28 7.32 -10.54 -7.22
CA ILE A 28 7.16 -9.28 -7.95
C ILE A 28 8.21 -9.17 -9.07
N ARG A 29 9.48 -9.37 -8.71
CA ARG A 29 10.60 -9.32 -9.67
C ARG A 29 10.58 -10.44 -10.71
N ARG A 30 10.12 -11.63 -10.32
CA ARG A 30 10.13 -12.80 -11.21
C ARG A 30 9.04 -12.75 -12.27
N TYR A 31 7.87 -12.23 -11.91
CA TYR A 31 6.64 -12.36 -12.70
C TYR A 31 6.05 -11.04 -13.20
N PHE A 32 6.32 -9.91 -12.55
CA PHE A 32 5.57 -8.68 -12.81
C PHE A 32 6.43 -7.50 -13.27
N VAL A 33 7.63 -7.32 -12.71
CA VAL A 33 8.48 -6.18 -13.01
C VAL A 33 9.92 -6.61 -13.27
N ARG A 34 10.60 -5.92 -14.19
CA ARG A 34 12.01 -6.21 -14.54
C ARG A 34 13.02 -5.32 -13.84
N PHE A 35 12.56 -4.32 -13.08
CA PHE A 35 13.43 -3.36 -12.40
C PHE A 35 13.72 -3.81 -10.95
N SER A 36 14.82 -3.30 -10.39
CA SER A 36 15.22 -3.59 -9.01
C SER A 36 14.37 -2.81 -8.02
N VAL A 37 14.06 -3.39 -6.85
CA VAL A 37 13.37 -2.67 -5.77
C VAL A 37 14.10 -1.39 -5.34
N LEU A 38 15.43 -1.36 -5.46
CA LEU A 38 16.24 -0.17 -5.19
C LEU A 38 15.97 0.99 -6.17
N GLN A 39 15.37 0.69 -7.32
CA GLN A 39 14.99 1.69 -8.31
C GLN A 39 13.59 2.27 -8.05
N VAL A 40 12.79 1.69 -7.13
CA VAL A 40 11.44 2.18 -6.81
C VAL A 40 11.43 3.67 -6.47
N PRO A 41 12.29 4.21 -5.58
CA PRO A 41 12.27 5.64 -5.27
C PRO A 41 12.54 6.52 -6.49
N ARG A 42 13.48 6.10 -7.36
CA ARG A 42 13.78 6.81 -8.60
C ARG A 42 12.61 6.79 -9.56
N GLN A 43 11.96 5.64 -9.75
CA GLN A 43 10.81 5.49 -10.64
C GLN A 43 9.63 6.34 -10.16
N LEU A 44 9.30 6.28 -8.86
CA LEU A 44 8.28 7.11 -8.24
C LEU A 44 8.60 8.60 -8.41
N GLY A 45 9.82 9.02 -8.09
CA GLY A 45 10.26 10.40 -8.22
C GLY A 45 10.18 10.91 -9.65
N SER A 46 10.63 10.12 -10.63
CA SER A 46 10.51 10.49 -12.04
C SER A 46 9.07 10.59 -12.50
N GLN A 47 8.18 9.71 -12.03
CA GLN A 47 6.78 9.73 -12.40
C GLN A 47 6.07 10.95 -11.80
N VAL A 48 6.28 11.24 -10.52
CA VAL A 48 5.73 12.44 -9.85
C VAL A 48 6.22 13.70 -10.55
N LEU A 49 7.51 13.78 -10.88
CA LEU A 49 8.06 14.95 -11.57
C LEU A 49 7.44 15.14 -12.96
N ALA A 50 7.34 14.07 -13.75
CA ALA A 50 6.71 14.11 -15.07
C ALA A 50 5.24 14.54 -14.97
N ASP A 51 4.50 14.02 -13.98
CA ASP A 51 3.09 14.33 -13.75
C ASP A 51 2.85 15.79 -13.36
N VAL A 52 3.77 16.35 -12.57
CA VAL A 52 3.73 17.76 -12.19
C VAL A 52 4.06 18.66 -13.38
N GLN A 53 4.99 18.24 -14.24
CA GLN A 53 5.38 18.99 -15.44
C GLN A 53 4.31 18.93 -16.55
N ASP A 54 3.64 17.79 -16.74
CA ASP A 54 2.56 17.59 -17.72
C ASP A 54 1.29 18.42 -17.40
N GLY A 55 1.15 18.89 -16.14
CA GLY A 55 0.18 19.91 -15.76
C GLY A 55 -0.85 19.48 -14.72
N ARG A 56 -2.01 20.17 -14.75
CA ARG A 56 -2.93 20.30 -13.60
C ARG A 56 -3.59 19.01 -13.10
N PRO A 57 -4.09 18.07 -13.93
CA PRO A 57 -4.90 16.95 -13.41
C PRO A 57 -4.08 15.94 -12.58
N TRP A 58 -2.87 15.60 -13.00
CA TRP A 58 -2.01 14.68 -12.23
C TRP A 58 -1.38 15.34 -11.01
N SER A 59 -1.05 16.63 -11.11
CA SER A 59 -0.63 17.42 -9.94
C SER A 59 -1.69 17.37 -8.82
N LEU A 60 -2.97 17.54 -9.15
CA LEU A 60 -4.07 17.45 -8.17
C LEU A 60 -4.20 16.04 -7.57
N TYR A 61 -3.97 14.99 -8.36
CA TYR A 61 -3.95 13.62 -7.85
C TYR A 61 -2.86 13.42 -6.79
N TRP A 62 -1.64 13.90 -7.05
CA TRP A 62 -0.54 13.80 -6.09
C TRP A 62 -0.78 14.61 -4.82
N TRP A 63 -1.35 15.82 -4.94
CA TRP A 63 -1.79 16.59 -3.77
C TRP A 63 -2.88 15.89 -2.97
N GLY A 64 -3.83 15.24 -3.66
CA GLY A 64 -4.84 14.39 -3.04
C GLY A 64 -4.22 13.23 -2.27
N LEU A 65 -3.28 12.50 -2.87
CA LEU A 65 -2.55 11.41 -2.19
C LEU A 65 -1.72 11.89 -1.00
N LEU A 66 -1.04 13.03 -1.13
CA LEU A 66 -0.27 13.61 -0.02
C LEU A 66 -1.20 13.97 1.15
N THR A 67 -2.33 14.60 0.85
CA THR A 67 -3.33 14.97 1.85
C THR A 67 -3.95 13.75 2.51
N TRP A 68 -4.27 12.72 1.71
CA TRP A 68 -4.76 11.43 2.19
C TRP A 68 -3.76 10.75 3.11
N GLY A 69 -2.49 10.65 2.70
CA GLY A 69 -1.41 10.09 3.52
C GLY A 69 -1.23 10.85 4.83
N GLY A 70 -1.29 12.18 4.80
CA GLY A 70 -1.25 13.02 5.99
C GLY A 70 -2.43 12.76 6.93
N LEU A 71 -3.65 12.69 6.40
CA LEU A 71 -4.86 12.37 7.17
C LEU A 71 -4.76 10.98 7.82
N VAL A 72 -4.42 9.95 7.06
CA VAL A 72 -4.30 8.57 7.56
C VAL A 72 -3.22 8.47 8.62
N SER A 73 -2.08 9.13 8.42
CA SER A 73 -1.03 9.21 9.43
C SER A 73 -1.54 9.88 10.71
N ALA A 74 -2.24 11.00 10.61
CA ALA A 74 -2.84 11.68 11.75
C ALA A 74 -3.84 10.76 12.49
N LEU A 75 -4.68 10.02 11.76
CA LEU A 75 -5.62 9.04 12.35
C LEU A 75 -4.89 7.92 13.11
N HIS A 76 -3.78 7.40 12.59
CA HIS A 76 -2.95 6.43 13.32
C HIS A 76 -2.37 7.04 14.60
N PHE A 77 -1.78 8.23 14.54
CA PHE A 77 -1.21 8.89 15.71
C PHE A 77 -2.26 9.26 16.75
N ILE A 78 -3.42 9.77 16.33
CA ILE A 78 -4.56 10.05 17.22
C ILE A 78 -5.02 8.75 17.87
N GLY A 79 -5.19 7.68 17.09
CA GLY A 79 -5.63 6.40 17.61
C GLY A 79 -4.70 5.85 18.68
N LEU A 80 -3.38 5.92 18.44
CA LEU A 80 -2.36 5.51 19.40
C LEU A 80 -2.34 6.41 20.65
N GLY A 81 -2.36 7.72 20.47
CA GLY A 81 -2.21 8.69 21.56
C GLY A 81 -3.45 8.82 22.46
N SER A 82 -4.64 8.49 21.96
CA SER A 82 -5.90 8.59 22.70
C SER A 82 -6.53 7.23 23.07
N GLY A 83 -5.87 6.12 22.70
CA GLY A 83 -6.35 4.77 23.02
C GLY A 83 -7.59 4.34 22.24
N LEU A 84 -7.91 4.98 21.10
CA LEU A 84 -9.09 4.62 20.29
C LEU A 84 -8.99 3.20 19.75
N TYR A 85 -7.79 2.68 19.49
CA TYR A 85 -7.58 1.29 19.08
C TYR A 85 -8.17 0.29 20.07
N ALA A 86 -8.12 0.57 21.37
CA ALA A 86 -8.70 -0.28 22.40
C ALA A 86 -10.22 -0.11 22.54
N GLN A 87 -10.76 1.06 22.18
CA GLN A 87 -12.17 1.41 22.39
C GLN A 87 -13.04 1.09 21.17
N PHE A 88 -12.49 1.25 19.96
CA PHE A 88 -13.22 1.19 18.71
C PHE A 88 -12.46 0.29 17.72
N PRO A 89 -12.74 -1.03 17.70
CA PRO A 89 -12.04 -1.96 16.81
C PRO A 89 -12.14 -1.60 15.33
N TRP A 90 -13.22 -0.92 14.92
CA TRP A 90 -13.38 -0.46 13.53
C TRP A 90 -12.39 0.65 13.15
N TRP A 91 -11.85 1.39 14.12
CA TRP A 91 -10.87 2.45 13.86
C TRP A 91 -9.64 1.87 13.19
N ASP A 92 -9.17 0.76 13.73
CA ASP A 92 -8.03 0.00 13.22
C ASP A 92 -8.26 -0.46 11.78
N LEU A 93 -9.34 -1.21 11.58
CA LEU A 93 -9.76 -1.70 10.26
C LEU A 93 -9.86 -0.56 9.23
N MET A 94 -10.45 0.56 9.63
CA MET A 94 -10.59 1.74 8.79
C MET A 94 -9.22 2.32 8.42
N THR A 95 -8.34 2.55 9.41
CA THR A 95 -7.01 3.12 9.16
C THR A 95 -6.15 2.24 8.25
N HIS A 96 -6.17 0.91 8.44
CA HIS A 96 -5.46 -0.03 7.57
C HIS A 96 -6.09 -0.11 6.17
N SER A 97 -7.42 -0.07 6.04
CA SER A 97 -8.07 0.03 4.72
C SER A 97 -7.70 1.32 4.00
N MET A 98 -7.70 2.45 4.68
CA MET A 98 -7.32 3.74 4.10
C MET A 98 -5.83 3.80 3.72
N SER A 99 -4.95 3.22 4.55
CA SER A 99 -3.52 3.04 4.25
C SER A 99 -3.33 2.22 2.98
N GLY A 100 -3.98 1.05 2.89
CA GLY A 100 -3.98 0.20 1.72
C GLY A 100 -4.46 0.90 0.45
N ALA A 101 -5.51 1.72 0.55
CA ALA A 101 -5.99 2.52 -0.58
C ALA A 101 -4.95 3.55 -1.05
N GLY A 102 -4.34 4.29 -0.12
CA GLY A 102 -3.30 5.27 -0.43
C GLY A 102 -2.06 4.63 -1.07
N VAL A 103 -1.54 3.56 -0.46
CA VAL A 103 -0.40 2.80 -0.98
C VAL A 103 -0.73 2.18 -2.34
N GLY A 104 -1.93 1.62 -2.51
CA GLY A 104 -2.40 1.11 -3.79
C GLY A 104 -2.42 2.18 -4.87
N GLY A 105 -2.86 3.40 -4.54
CA GLY A 105 -2.82 4.56 -5.43
C GLY A 105 -1.39 4.94 -5.85
N ILE A 106 -0.47 5.04 -4.89
CA ILE A 106 0.96 5.31 -5.14
C ILE A 106 1.56 4.25 -6.06
N VAL A 107 1.30 2.98 -5.80
CA VAL A 107 1.83 1.86 -6.60
C VAL A 107 1.24 1.86 -8.01
N LEU A 108 -0.07 2.03 -8.16
CA LEU A 108 -0.76 1.97 -9.45
C LEU A 108 -0.43 3.17 -10.34
N VAL A 109 -0.36 4.38 -9.77
CA VAL A 109 -0.12 5.61 -10.54
C VAL A 109 1.36 5.97 -10.59
N GLY A 110 2.06 5.86 -9.48
CA GLY A 110 3.48 6.22 -9.37
C GLY A 110 4.43 5.24 -10.04
N LEU A 111 4.05 3.97 -10.18
CA LEU A 111 4.85 2.99 -10.91
C LEU A 111 4.28 2.64 -12.28
N ARG A 112 3.30 3.39 -12.81
CA ARG A 112 2.60 3.01 -14.05
C ARG A 112 3.51 2.86 -15.28
N GLY A 113 4.63 3.58 -15.34
CA GLY A 113 5.63 3.43 -16.41
C GLY A 113 6.53 2.20 -16.26
N ALA A 114 6.57 1.58 -15.08
CA ALA A 114 7.46 0.47 -14.74
C ALA A 114 6.70 -0.82 -14.36
N ALA A 115 5.42 -0.70 -14.01
CA ALA A 115 4.49 -1.77 -13.65
C ALA A 115 3.83 -2.37 -14.90
N PRO A 116 3.14 -3.53 -14.78
CA PRO A 116 2.34 -4.07 -15.87
C PRO A 116 1.34 -3.05 -16.41
N ALA A 117 1.26 -2.90 -17.73
CA ALA A 117 0.34 -1.95 -18.38
C ALA A 117 -1.15 -2.19 -18.01
N ARG A 118 -1.48 -3.42 -17.59
CA ARG A 118 -2.79 -3.78 -17.03
C ARG A 118 -2.58 -4.49 -15.69
N PRO A 119 -2.51 -3.74 -14.58
CA PRO A 119 -2.34 -4.32 -13.25
C PRO A 119 -3.41 -5.38 -12.95
N SER A 120 -2.97 -6.61 -12.63
CA SER A 120 -3.86 -7.68 -12.19
C SER A 120 -4.16 -7.54 -10.70
N LEU A 121 -5.27 -8.16 -10.24
CA LEU A 121 -5.56 -8.23 -8.80
C LEU A 121 -4.41 -8.92 -8.05
N GLY A 122 -3.94 -10.06 -8.55
CA GLY A 122 -2.81 -10.78 -7.96
C GLY A 122 -1.55 -9.93 -7.82
N TRP A 123 -1.23 -9.10 -8.82
CA TRP A 123 -0.08 -8.18 -8.71
C TRP A 123 -0.25 -7.19 -7.56
N VAL A 124 -1.41 -6.52 -7.46
CA VAL A 124 -1.69 -5.55 -6.39
C VAL A 124 -1.62 -6.22 -5.02
N LEU A 125 -2.22 -7.41 -4.88
CA LEU A 125 -2.20 -8.15 -3.62
C LEU A 125 -0.78 -8.53 -3.20
N VAL A 126 0.07 -9.00 -4.12
CA VAL A 126 1.45 -9.36 -3.79
C VAL A 126 2.29 -8.12 -3.44
N VAL A 127 2.11 -6.99 -4.14
CA VAL A 127 2.79 -5.73 -3.79
C VAL A 127 2.39 -5.24 -2.41
N LEU A 128 1.09 -5.24 -2.11
CA LEU A 128 0.59 -4.81 -0.81
C LEU A 128 0.95 -5.80 0.30
N LEU A 129 1.05 -7.09 -0.01
CA LEU A 129 1.57 -8.07 0.93
C LEU A 129 3.04 -7.78 1.28
N ALA A 130 3.87 -7.46 0.27
CA ALA A 130 5.26 -7.09 0.48
C ALA A 130 5.40 -5.84 1.37
N ILE A 131 4.62 -4.79 1.09
CA ILE A 131 4.66 -3.53 1.84
C ILE A 131 4.09 -3.72 3.25
N GLY A 132 2.91 -4.36 3.37
CA GLY A 132 2.25 -4.61 4.63
C GLY A 132 3.12 -5.43 5.58
N THR A 133 3.65 -6.56 5.13
CA THR A 133 4.55 -7.38 5.98
C THR A 133 5.88 -6.70 6.29
N SER A 134 6.37 -5.79 5.45
CA SER A 134 7.51 -4.94 5.81
C SER A 134 7.15 -3.95 6.92
N PHE A 135 5.91 -3.46 6.95
CA PHE A 135 5.40 -2.61 8.02
C PHE A 135 5.26 -3.37 9.34
N GLU A 136 4.75 -4.61 9.31
CA GLU A 136 4.71 -5.50 10.47
C GLU A 136 6.10 -5.74 11.08
N VAL A 137 7.12 -5.92 10.23
CA VAL A 137 8.51 -6.02 10.70
C VAL A 137 8.96 -4.73 11.36
N TYR A 138 8.60 -3.56 10.79
CA TYR A 138 8.88 -2.28 11.43
C TYR A 138 8.19 -2.18 12.80
N GLU A 139 6.93 -2.58 12.92
CA GLU A 139 6.21 -2.53 14.19
C GLU A 139 6.81 -3.47 15.24
N TYR A 140 7.15 -4.69 14.82
CA TYR A 140 7.87 -5.64 15.66
C TYR A 140 9.19 -5.04 16.18
N VAL A 141 9.96 -4.36 15.34
CA VAL A 141 11.28 -3.84 15.73
C VAL A 141 11.19 -2.54 16.55
N PHE A 142 10.23 -1.67 16.25
CA PHE A 142 10.24 -0.28 16.74
C PHE A 142 9.04 0.10 17.62
N LYS A 143 8.03 -0.75 17.76
CA LYS A 143 6.84 -0.47 18.59
C LYS A 143 6.78 -1.42 19.77
N SER A 144 6.12 -0.98 20.84
CA SER A 144 6.03 -1.72 22.10
C SER A 144 4.62 -2.18 22.46
N PHE A 145 3.60 -1.85 21.66
CA PHE A 145 2.20 -2.15 22.00
C PHE A 145 1.93 -3.65 22.04
N TRP A 146 2.66 -4.44 21.24
CA TRP A 146 2.49 -5.89 21.13
C TRP A 146 3.17 -6.68 22.27
N HIS A 147 4.00 -6.03 23.11
CA HIS A 147 4.78 -6.72 24.15
C HIS A 147 3.92 -7.47 25.18
N SER A 148 2.70 -6.99 25.45
CA SER A 148 1.77 -7.61 26.40
C SER A 148 0.83 -8.62 25.76
N TRP A 149 0.86 -8.76 24.43
CA TRP A 149 -0.06 -9.62 23.71
C TRP A 149 0.44 -11.07 23.69
N THR A 150 -0.49 -12.01 23.59
CA THR A 150 -0.11 -13.39 23.23
C THR A 150 0.29 -13.44 21.76
N VAL A 151 1.13 -14.42 21.38
CA VAL A 151 1.52 -14.65 19.97
C VAL A 151 0.28 -14.80 19.07
N SER A 152 -0.76 -15.48 19.55
CA SER A 152 -2.00 -15.65 18.79
C SER A 152 -2.76 -14.35 18.55
N VAL A 153 -2.76 -13.43 19.53
CA VAL A 153 -3.38 -12.11 19.36
C VAL A 153 -2.59 -11.32 18.34
N TYR A 154 -1.26 -11.29 18.47
CA TYR A 154 -0.40 -10.55 17.54
C TYR A 154 -0.52 -11.09 16.10
N ALA A 155 -0.46 -12.41 15.91
CA ALA A 155 -0.60 -13.00 14.58
C ALA A 155 -1.98 -12.75 13.95
N ARG A 156 -3.05 -12.71 14.76
CA ARG A 156 -4.40 -12.38 14.29
C ARG A 156 -4.50 -10.92 13.85
N ASP A 157 -3.93 -10.02 14.64
CA ASP A 157 -3.89 -8.58 14.36
C ASP A 157 -3.17 -8.31 13.03
N THR A 158 -1.93 -8.79 12.90
CA THR A 158 -1.15 -8.75 11.65
C THR A 158 -1.95 -9.29 10.45
N LEU A 159 -2.64 -10.43 10.59
CA LEU A 159 -3.42 -10.98 9.49
C LEU A 159 -4.58 -10.06 9.09
N VAL A 160 -5.29 -9.50 10.08
CA VAL A 160 -6.39 -8.56 9.85
C VAL A 160 -5.88 -7.31 9.15
N ASP A 161 -4.74 -6.77 9.58
CA ASP A 161 -4.11 -5.59 8.98
C ASP A 161 -3.75 -5.80 7.52
N LEU A 162 -3.16 -6.94 7.18
CA LEU A 162 -2.85 -7.31 5.80
C LEU A 162 -4.12 -7.42 4.95
N VAL A 163 -5.19 -8.02 5.47
CA VAL A 163 -6.47 -8.13 4.78
C VAL A 163 -7.11 -6.76 4.57
N MET A 164 -7.06 -5.89 5.58
CA MET A 164 -7.61 -4.54 5.46
C MET A 164 -6.81 -3.69 4.48
N ASN A 165 -5.48 -3.79 4.49
CA ASN A 165 -4.61 -3.18 3.48
C ASN A 165 -4.97 -3.65 2.05
N TRP A 166 -5.22 -4.95 1.86
CA TRP A 166 -5.70 -5.47 0.58
C TRP A 166 -7.06 -4.90 0.18
N SER A 167 -8.00 -4.76 1.11
CA SER A 167 -9.34 -4.22 0.81
C SER A 167 -9.26 -2.81 0.21
N GLY A 168 -8.45 -1.92 0.80
CA GLY A 168 -8.21 -0.59 0.29
C GLY A 168 -7.47 -0.62 -1.05
N GLY A 169 -6.49 -1.50 -1.18
CA GLY A 169 -5.76 -1.71 -2.42
C GLY A 169 -6.64 -2.14 -3.60
N VAL A 170 -7.58 -3.04 -3.34
CA VAL A 170 -8.59 -3.49 -4.31
C VAL A 170 -9.45 -2.31 -4.75
N LEU A 171 -9.89 -1.48 -3.81
CA LEU A 171 -10.64 -0.26 -4.15
C LEU A 171 -9.84 0.65 -5.07
N SER A 172 -8.55 0.89 -4.77
CA SER A 172 -7.67 1.67 -5.64
C SER A 172 -7.50 1.05 -7.03
N LEU A 173 -7.39 -0.29 -7.12
CA LEU A 173 -7.34 -0.99 -8.41
C LEU A 173 -8.62 -0.82 -9.22
N LEU A 174 -9.79 -0.91 -8.57
CA LEU A 174 -11.08 -0.70 -9.23
C LEU A 174 -11.20 0.73 -9.77
N CYS A 175 -10.89 1.72 -8.95
CA CYS A 175 -10.85 3.13 -9.34
C CYS A 175 -9.86 3.39 -10.50
N TYR A 176 -8.68 2.76 -10.46
CA TYR A 176 -7.67 2.88 -11.51
C TYR A 176 -8.17 2.31 -12.84
N ARG A 177 -8.81 1.13 -12.80
CA ARG A 177 -9.34 0.46 -14.00
C ARG A 177 -10.51 1.22 -14.61
N THR A 178 -11.44 1.73 -13.82
CA THR A 178 -12.58 2.50 -14.34
C THR A 178 -12.11 3.78 -15.02
N ARG A 179 -11.16 4.51 -14.43
CA ARG A 179 -10.56 5.71 -15.04
C ARG A 179 -9.81 5.39 -16.33
N SER A 180 -9.05 4.29 -16.35
CA SER A 180 -8.30 3.86 -17.53
C SER A 180 -9.22 3.42 -18.68
N ALA A 181 -10.37 2.81 -18.36
CA ALA A 181 -11.35 2.42 -19.38
C ALA A 181 -12.02 3.66 -20.02
N VAL A 182 -12.41 4.64 -19.20
CA VAL A 182 -13.01 5.90 -19.66
C VAL A 182 -12.04 6.68 -20.56
N SER A 183 -10.75 6.74 -20.22
CA SER A 183 -9.77 7.45 -21.06
C SER A 183 -9.56 6.80 -22.43
N VAL A 184 -9.58 5.46 -22.49
CA VAL A 184 -9.46 4.73 -23.77
C VAL A 184 -10.65 5.01 -24.67
N ASP A 185 -11.87 5.01 -24.13
CA ASP A 185 -13.09 5.23 -24.92
C ASP A 185 -13.16 6.64 -25.51
N SER A 186 -12.86 7.66 -24.70
CA SER A 186 -12.76 9.05 -25.15
C SER A 186 -11.74 9.22 -26.29
N SER A 187 -10.59 8.55 -26.21
CA SER A 187 -9.56 8.62 -27.26
C SER A 187 -9.96 7.97 -28.59
N LYS A 188 -10.86 6.98 -28.57
CA LYS A 188 -11.40 6.34 -29.78
C LYS A 188 -12.46 7.23 -30.45
N GLN A 189 -13.31 7.86 -29.66
CA GLN A 189 -14.34 8.77 -30.17
C GLN A 189 -13.74 9.98 -30.91
N VAL A 190 -12.66 10.57 -30.38
CA VAL A 190 -11.95 11.68 -31.03
C VAL A 190 -11.30 11.26 -32.36
N ARG A 191 -10.79 10.03 -32.47
CA ARG A 191 -10.22 9.54 -33.74
C ARG A 191 -11.27 9.31 -34.82
N HIS A 192 -12.46 8.85 -34.44
CA HIS A 192 -13.55 8.70 -35.41
C HIS A 192 -14.04 10.05 -35.95
N SER A 193 -14.06 11.11 -35.13
CA SER A 193 -14.52 12.42 -35.60
C SER A 193 -13.52 13.18 -36.48
N HIS A 194 -12.27 12.71 -36.62
CA HIS A 194 -11.23 13.34 -37.46
C HIS A 194 -10.84 12.47 -38.67
N GLY A 195 -11.45 11.29 -38.84
CA GLY A 195 -11.16 10.36 -39.92
C GLY A 195 -12.15 10.38 -41.08
N ASP A 196 -13.20 11.20 -41.01
CA ASP A 196 -14.31 11.25 -41.96
C ASP A 196 -14.31 12.54 -42.84
N ASP A 197 -13.20 13.30 -42.86
CA ASP A 197 -13.01 14.49 -43.71
C ASP A 197 -12.07 14.23 -44.91
#